data_AF-A0A444Y6U3-F1
#
_entry.id   AF-A0A444Y6U3-F1
#
_cell.length_a   1.000
_cell.length_b   1.000
_cell.length_c   1.000
_cell.angle_alpha   90.00
_cell.angle_beta   90.00
_cell.angle_gamma   90.00
#
_symmetry.space_group_name_H-M   'P 1'
#
loop_
_entity.id
_entity.type
_entity.pdbx_description
1 polymer ?
#
loop_
_entity_poly.entity_id
_entity_poly.type
_entity_poly.pdbx_seq_one_letter_code
_entity_poly.pdbx_strand_id
1 'polypeptide(L)'
;MALRNLPWRGLVCSESVRCFEFPIRFYANKAKLRKHRPMILKRIERRAQAYPVRATIPVAKEALVTRDILFHGVSILLKSIPIMACKFCPEIFIGEQGHKIRTCWGYKHRAKNRVHEWVRGGLNDILVPVQAFHLHNMFQPVITHNQRFDFERIPAVLELCWQAGAYPNDENLSSSNWSLEAANDSVQGGESLSPRDLTSVAQQTLNAWEILRSGVEKLLLVYPVKVCKHCSEVHVGPSGHKARLCGVFKYESWRGSHFWMKATVDDLVPPKIVWSQRPKDPAVLVDEGRRFYGRVPAVLDLCSKGGALVPAKYNCMKKVKGSSGPVNNEIRKRTIELNFPGQHVDLQAWLESEYSVGK
;
A
#
# COMPACT_ATOMS: atom_id res chain seq x y z
N MET A 1 9.60 53.30 -6.93
CA MET A 1 11.06 53.16 -6.70
C MET A 1 11.30 52.73 -5.26
N ALA A 2 11.94 51.57 -5.09
CA ALA A 2 12.85 51.17 -4.01
C ALA A 2 12.73 49.66 -3.78
N LEU A 3 13.50 48.94 -4.59
CA LEU A 3 13.80 47.52 -4.46
C LEU A 3 14.53 47.24 -3.14
N ARG A 4 14.17 46.16 -2.47
CA ARG A 4 15.15 45.25 -1.87
C ARG A 4 14.74 43.81 -2.16
N ASN A 5 15.24 43.33 -3.30
CA ASN A 5 15.44 41.91 -3.55
C ASN A 5 16.58 41.39 -2.68
N LEU A 6 16.47 40.09 -2.35
CA LEU A 6 17.51 39.05 -2.22
C LEU A 6 17.32 38.23 -0.92
N PRO A 7 17.73 36.95 -0.91
CA PRO A 7 17.57 35.95 -1.96
C PRO A 7 17.06 34.60 -1.40
N TRP A 8 16.44 33.80 -2.25
CA TRP A 8 16.53 32.36 -2.10
C TRP A 8 17.98 31.97 -2.35
N ARG A 9 18.70 31.51 -1.33
CA ARG A 9 19.89 30.65 -1.50
C ARG A 9 19.63 29.34 -0.80
N GLY A 10 19.74 28.28 -1.58
CA GLY A 10 19.65 26.91 -1.14
C GLY A 10 20.78 26.55 -0.19
N LEU A 11 20.52 25.47 0.53
CA LEU A 11 21.52 24.65 1.20
C LEU A 11 22.67 24.36 0.22
N VAL A 12 23.86 24.81 0.58
CA VAL A 12 25.07 24.05 0.33
C VAL A 12 25.50 23.56 1.72
N CYS A 13 25.36 22.25 1.95
CA CYS A 13 26.00 21.61 3.09
C CYS A 13 27.50 21.52 2.77
N SER A 14 28.31 22.17 3.59
CA SER A 14 29.67 21.72 3.86
C SER A 14 29.72 21.33 5.33
N GLU A 15 30.29 20.15 5.59
CA GLU A 15 30.53 19.62 6.93
C GLU A 15 31.30 20.63 7.79
N SER A 16 31.01 20.66 9.09
CA SER A 16 31.69 21.42 10.16
C SER A 16 31.15 22.78 10.60
N VAL A 17 29.85 22.92 10.92
CA VAL A 17 29.42 23.93 11.92
C VAL A 17 28.26 23.37 12.76
N ARG A 18 28.39 23.40 14.09
CA ARG A 18 27.33 23.00 15.03
C ARG A 18 26.12 23.91 14.82
N CYS A 19 25.03 23.37 14.29
CA CYS A 19 23.73 24.04 14.25
C CYS A 19 23.17 24.13 15.67
N PHE A 20 23.25 25.31 16.30
CA PHE A 20 22.41 25.62 17.44
C PHE A 20 20.98 25.86 16.92
N GLU A 21 20.13 24.84 17.01
CA GLU A 21 18.68 25.01 16.86
C GLU A 21 18.17 25.85 18.04
N PHE A 22 17.98 27.15 17.83
CA PHE A 22 17.15 27.94 18.72
C PHE A 22 15.69 27.61 18.42
N PRO A 23 14.92 27.00 19.35
CA PRO A 23 13.50 26.82 19.15
C PRO A 23 12.84 28.20 19.23
N ILE A 24 12.51 28.80 18.09
CA ILE A 24 11.72 30.03 18.05
C ILE A 24 10.31 29.68 18.52
N ARG A 25 10.06 29.78 19.83
CA ARG A 25 8.71 29.76 20.42
C ARG A 25 7.98 31.04 20.00
N PHE A 26 7.23 30.98 18.90
CA PHE A 26 6.25 32.00 18.58
C PHE A 26 5.06 31.90 19.53
N TYR A 27 5.11 32.65 20.64
CA TYR A 27 3.92 32.94 21.44
C TYR A 27 3.03 33.91 20.67
N ALA A 28 2.21 33.40 19.75
CA ALA A 28 1.18 34.19 19.09
C ALA A 28 0.14 34.62 20.13
N ASN A 29 0.19 35.89 20.56
CA ASN A 29 -0.81 36.46 21.46
C ASN A 29 -2.19 36.39 20.77
N LYS A 30 -3.17 35.69 21.40
CA LYS A 30 -4.52 35.45 20.84
C LYS A 30 -5.21 36.74 20.38
N ALA A 31 -4.91 37.88 21.01
CA ALA A 31 -5.42 39.20 20.62
C ALA A 31 -4.95 39.63 19.22
N LYS A 32 -3.69 39.36 18.84
CA LYS A 32 -3.15 39.66 17.50
C LYS A 32 -3.78 38.78 16.42
N LEU A 33 -4.03 37.50 16.71
CA LEU A 33 -4.70 36.59 15.77
C LEU A 33 -6.15 37.02 15.48
N ARG A 34 -6.89 37.55 16.47
CA ARG A 34 -8.22 38.13 16.24
C ARG A 34 -8.17 39.29 15.25
N LYS A 35 -7.17 40.17 15.36
CA LYS A 35 -6.97 41.32 14.43
C LYS A 35 -6.67 40.86 12.99
N HIS A 36 -5.90 39.79 12.82
CA HIS A 36 -5.53 39.28 11.49
C HIS A 36 -6.53 38.26 10.91
N ARG A 37 -7.49 37.77 11.70
CA ARG A 37 -8.47 36.77 11.26
C ARG A 37 -9.21 37.16 9.98
N PRO A 38 -9.71 38.40 9.79
CA PRO A 38 -10.38 38.78 8.55
C PRO A 38 -9.44 38.71 7.33
N MET A 39 -8.20 39.17 7.49
CA MET A 39 -7.18 39.12 6.44
C MET A 39 -6.82 37.67 6.07
N ILE A 40 -6.70 36.78 7.06
CA ILE A 40 -6.40 35.35 6.84
C ILE A 40 -7.54 34.68 6.08
N LEU A 41 -8.79 34.89 6.50
CA LEU A 41 -9.96 34.34 5.83
C LEU A 41 -10.06 34.82 4.38
N LYS A 42 -9.86 36.13 4.13
CA LYS A 42 -9.84 36.69 2.77
C LYS A 42 -8.73 36.09 1.90
N ARG A 43 -7.57 35.76 2.48
CA ARG A 43 -6.48 35.09 1.77
C ARG A 43 -6.78 33.62 1.45
N ILE A 44 -7.46 32.92 2.35
CA ILE A 44 -7.91 31.54 2.13
C ILE A 44 -8.96 31.52 1.01
N GLU A 45 -9.95 32.40 1.08
CA GLU A 45 -10.99 32.55 0.05
C GLU A 45 -10.38 32.85 -1.33
N ARG A 46 -9.45 33.81 -1.41
CA ARG A 46 -8.72 34.10 -2.66
C ARG A 46 -7.97 32.89 -3.20
N ARG A 47 -7.34 32.10 -2.32
CA ARG A 47 -6.64 30.86 -2.75
C ARG A 47 -7.63 29.80 -3.21
N ALA A 48 -8.78 29.68 -2.54
CA ALA A 48 -9.82 28.72 -2.90
C ALA A 48 -10.34 28.95 -4.33
N GLN A 49 -10.43 30.21 -4.78
CA GLN A 49 -10.84 30.56 -6.16
C GLN A 49 -9.90 30.01 -7.25
N ALA A 50 -8.66 29.64 -6.91
CA ALA A 50 -7.73 29.04 -7.87
C ALA A 50 -7.94 27.52 -8.05
N TYR A 51 -8.83 26.92 -7.27
CA TYR A 51 -9.15 25.49 -7.34
C TYR A 51 -10.50 25.27 -8.05
N PRO A 52 -10.67 24.15 -8.78
CA PRO A 52 -9.65 23.15 -9.07
C PRO A 52 -8.57 23.68 -10.02
N VAL A 53 -7.33 23.20 -9.85
CA VAL A 53 -6.22 23.59 -10.73
C VAL A 53 -6.40 22.88 -12.07
N ARG A 54 -6.78 23.63 -13.12
CA ARG A 54 -7.16 23.07 -14.44
C ARG A 54 -6.17 22.05 -15.00
N ALA A 55 -4.86 22.29 -14.85
CA ALA A 55 -3.81 21.39 -15.33
C ALA A 55 -3.81 20.00 -14.66
N THR A 56 -4.44 19.86 -13.49
CA THR A 56 -4.53 18.58 -12.75
C THR A 56 -5.78 17.76 -13.07
N ILE A 57 -6.77 18.34 -13.76
CA ILE A 57 -8.03 17.65 -14.09
C ILE A 57 -7.77 16.37 -14.90
N PRO A 58 -6.91 16.35 -15.94
CA PRO A 58 -6.64 15.12 -16.68
C PRO A 58 -6.03 14.01 -15.80
N VAL A 59 -5.15 14.38 -14.88
CA VAL A 59 -4.53 13.43 -13.92
C VAL A 59 -5.57 12.84 -12.98
N ALA A 60 -6.51 13.66 -12.51
CA ALA A 60 -7.61 13.19 -11.66
C ALA A 60 -8.58 12.27 -12.42
N LYS A 61 -8.90 12.59 -13.68
CA LYS A 61 -9.73 11.72 -14.55
C LYS A 61 -9.04 10.38 -14.80
N GLU A 62 -7.76 10.40 -15.17
CA GLU A 62 -6.96 9.18 -15.36
C GLU A 62 -6.93 8.33 -14.08
N ALA A 63 -6.74 8.96 -12.91
CA ALA A 63 -6.74 8.25 -11.63
C ALA A 63 -8.08 7.55 -11.34
N LEU A 64 -9.23 8.17 -11.68
CA LEU A 64 -10.55 7.55 -11.53
C LEU A 64 -10.70 6.32 -12.43
N VAL A 65 -10.47 6.47 -13.73
CA VAL A 65 -10.58 5.35 -14.70
C VAL A 65 -9.63 4.21 -14.31
N THR A 66 -8.39 4.56 -13.99
CA THR A 66 -7.37 3.59 -13.61
C THR A 66 -7.73 2.84 -12.32
N ARG A 67 -8.37 3.53 -11.37
CA ARG A 67 -8.88 2.89 -10.15
C ARG A 67 -9.90 1.81 -10.49
N ASP A 68 -10.81 2.05 -11.42
CA ASP A 68 -11.85 1.09 -11.76
C ASP A 68 -11.27 -0.12 -12.50
N ILE A 69 -10.33 0.11 -13.42
CA ILE A 69 -9.53 -0.96 -14.07
C ILE A 69 -8.81 -1.81 -13.01
N LEU A 70 -8.19 -1.18 -12.01
CA LEU A 70 -7.50 -1.89 -10.93
C LEU A 70 -8.46 -2.76 -10.12
N PHE A 71 -9.59 -2.21 -9.67
CA PHE A 71 -10.56 -2.94 -8.86
C PHE A 71 -11.18 -4.11 -9.64
N HIS A 72 -11.53 -3.88 -10.90
CA HIS A 72 -12.07 -4.91 -11.78
C HIS A 72 -11.04 -6.02 -12.05
N GLY A 73 -9.82 -5.64 -12.41
CA GLY A 73 -8.73 -6.58 -12.67
C GLY A 73 -8.37 -7.45 -11.46
N VAL A 74 -8.27 -6.86 -10.26
CA VAL A 74 -8.09 -7.65 -9.03
C VAL A 74 -9.27 -8.60 -8.80
N SER A 75 -10.50 -8.14 -8.99
CA SER A 75 -11.70 -8.99 -8.85
C SER A 75 -11.67 -10.20 -9.78
N ILE A 76 -11.25 -10.02 -11.03
CA ILE A 76 -11.08 -11.12 -11.99
C ILE A 76 -10.00 -12.09 -11.52
N LEU A 77 -8.81 -11.58 -11.17
CA LEU A 77 -7.67 -12.43 -10.77
C LEU A 77 -7.98 -13.29 -9.54
N LEU A 78 -8.80 -12.78 -8.62
CA LEU A 78 -9.24 -13.50 -7.42
C LEU A 78 -10.15 -14.70 -7.71
N LYS A 79 -10.71 -14.83 -8.92
CA LYS A 79 -11.45 -16.03 -9.35
C LYS A 79 -10.51 -17.22 -9.58
N SER A 80 -9.30 -16.97 -10.06
CA SER A 80 -8.32 -18.01 -10.41
C SER A 80 -7.20 -18.15 -9.38
N ILE A 81 -6.84 -17.08 -8.68
CA ILE A 81 -5.74 -17.06 -7.71
C ILE A 81 -6.32 -16.89 -6.30
N PRO A 82 -6.34 -17.96 -5.48
CA PRO A 82 -6.87 -17.87 -4.13
C PRO A 82 -5.99 -16.99 -3.26
N ILE A 83 -6.63 -16.38 -2.27
CA ILE A 83 -5.98 -15.58 -1.25
C ILE A 83 -6.46 -16.00 0.13
N MET A 84 -5.53 -15.96 1.07
CA MET A 84 -5.75 -16.31 2.46
C MET A 84 -5.56 -15.07 3.32
N ALA A 85 -6.58 -14.71 4.10
CA ALA A 85 -6.50 -13.64 5.10
C ALA A 85 -6.46 -14.25 6.50
N CYS A 86 -5.67 -13.67 7.39
CA CYS A 86 -5.65 -14.12 8.78
C CYS A 86 -6.89 -13.62 9.53
N LYS A 87 -7.55 -14.51 10.28
CA LYS A 87 -8.74 -14.18 11.08
C LYS A 87 -8.49 -13.15 12.18
N PHE A 88 -7.25 -13.06 12.68
CA PHE A 88 -6.94 -12.29 13.89
C PHE A 88 -6.05 -11.07 13.66
N CYS A 89 -5.36 -11.00 12.54
CA CYS A 89 -4.46 -9.89 12.25
C CYS A 89 -4.56 -9.50 10.77
N PRO A 90 -4.09 -8.31 10.40
CA PRO A 90 -4.19 -7.86 9.01
C PRO A 90 -3.30 -8.61 8.02
N GLU A 91 -2.56 -9.65 8.40
CA GLU A 91 -1.66 -10.36 7.47
C GLU A 91 -2.46 -11.18 6.46
N ILE A 92 -2.00 -11.16 5.20
CA ILE A 92 -2.59 -11.92 4.10
C ILE A 92 -1.50 -12.67 3.34
N PHE A 93 -1.89 -13.72 2.64
CA PHE A 93 -1.02 -14.50 1.78
C PHE A 93 -1.75 -14.83 0.48
N ILE A 94 -1.05 -14.72 -0.65
CA ILE A 94 -1.63 -15.04 -1.96
C ILE A 94 -1.21 -16.48 -2.29
N GLY A 95 -2.16 -17.37 -2.55
CA GLY A 95 -1.92 -18.79 -2.77
C GLY A 95 -2.99 -19.66 -2.13
N GLU A 96 -2.98 -20.95 -2.45
CA GLU A 96 -4.00 -21.92 -1.97
C GLU A 96 -3.95 -22.14 -0.47
N GLN A 97 -2.75 -22.17 0.10
CA GLN A 97 -2.51 -22.36 1.52
C GLN A 97 -1.68 -21.21 2.06
N GLY A 98 -2.03 -20.72 3.25
CA GLY A 98 -1.25 -19.70 3.93
C GLY A 98 0.07 -20.24 4.49
N HIS A 99 0.98 -19.33 4.83
CA HIS A 99 2.30 -19.70 5.37
C HIS A 99 2.25 -20.15 6.83
N LYS A 100 3.33 -20.81 7.27
CA LYS A 100 3.56 -21.27 8.66
C LYS A 100 4.52 -20.36 9.45
N ILE A 101 4.89 -19.20 8.91
CA ILE A 101 5.69 -18.19 9.62
C ILE A 101 4.95 -17.70 10.86
N ARG A 102 5.67 -17.63 11.98
CA ARG A 102 5.14 -17.25 13.30
C ARG A 102 5.11 -15.73 13.47
N THR A 103 4.23 -15.05 12.73
CA THR A 103 4.06 -13.58 12.76
C THR A 103 2.73 -13.11 13.33
N CYS A 104 1.80 -14.02 13.60
CA CYS A 104 0.45 -13.65 14.04
C CYS A 104 0.47 -13.02 15.45
N TRP A 105 -0.32 -11.95 15.61
CA TRP A 105 -0.58 -11.30 16.90
C TRP A 105 -1.78 -11.89 17.67
N GLY A 106 -2.47 -12.85 17.06
CA GLY A 106 -3.65 -13.49 17.64
C GLY A 106 -4.78 -12.51 17.99
N TYR A 107 -5.83 -13.06 18.60
CA TYR A 107 -6.99 -12.28 18.98
C TYR A 107 -6.61 -11.15 19.96
N LYS A 108 -7.07 -9.92 19.66
CA LYS A 108 -6.79 -8.71 20.46
C LYS A 108 -5.29 -8.43 20.72
N HIS A 109 -4.40 -8.88 19.84
CA HIS A 109 -2.95 -8.68 19.96
C HIS A 109 -2.31 -9.22 21.27
N ARG A 110 -2.96 -10.21 21.91
CA ARG A 110 -2.49 -10.75 23.20
C ARG A 110 -1.39 -11.79 23.07
N ALA A 111 -1.34 -12.50 21.94
CA ALA A 111 -0.35 -13.53 21.68
C ALA A 111 0.70 -13.00 20.69
N LYS A 112 1.97 -13.35 20.86
CA LYS A 112 3.01 -13.03 19.88
C LYS A 112 3.55 -14.33 19.29
N ASN A 113 4.02 -14.25 18.05
CA ASN A 113 4.74 -15.32 17.37
C ASN A 113 3.94 -16.64 17.22
N ARG A 114 2.65 -16.54 16.88
CA ARG A 114 1.83 -17.70 16.51
C ARG A 114 1.76 -17.88 15.00
N VAL A 115 1.46 -19.11 14.58
CA VAL A 115 0.99 -19.37 13.21
C VAL A 115 -0.38 -18.72 13.02
N HIS A 116 -0.70 -18.37 11.78
CA HIS A 116 -1.96 -17.72 11.43
C HIS A 116 -3.08 -18.75 11.27
N GLU A 117 -4.30 -18.35 11.64
CA GLU A 117 -5.53 -19.06 11.27
C GLU A 117 -6.07 -18.40 10.01
N TRP A 118 -5.98 -19.13 8.90
CA TRP A 118 -6.27 -18.62 7.57
C TRP A 118 -7.73 -18.86 7.19
N VAL A 119 -8.36 -17.83 6.63
CA VAL A 119 -9.68 -17.88 5.99
C VAL A 119 -9.57 -17.37 4.57
N ARG A 120 -10.56 -17.65 3.71
CA ARG A 120 -10.60 -17.10 2.35
C ARG A 120 -10.67 -15.57 2.42
N GLY A 121 -9.69 -14.90 1.83
CA GLY A 121 -9.67 -13.44 1.71
C GLY A 121 -10.48 -12.94 0.52
N GLY A 122 -10.69 -11.62 0.46
CA GLY A 122 -11.38 -10.95 -0.63
C GLY A 122 -10.70 -9.68 -1.13
N LEU A 123 -11.42 -8.93 -1.98
CA LEU A 123 -10.94 -7.72 -2.64
C LEU A 123 -10.39 -6.68 -1.64
N ASN A 124 -11.13 -6.43 -0.55
CA ASN A 124 -10.78 -5.41 0.46
C ASN A 124 -9.55 -5.78 1.30
N ASP A 125 -9.14 -7.06 1.31
CA ASP A 125 -7.93 -7.50 1.99
C ASP A 125 -6.67 -7.08 1.22
N ILE A 126 -6.77 -7.02 -0.12
CA ILE A 126 -5.74 -6.55 -1.04
C ILE A 126 -5.80 -5.03 -1.19
N LEU A 127 -6.95 -4.53 -1.64
CA LEU A 127 -7.22 -3.12 -1.89
C LEU A 127 -7.90 -2.53 -0.65
N VAL A 128 -7.09 -2.12 0.33
CA VAL A 128 -7.59 -1.62 1.61
C VAL A 128 -8.44 -0.37 1.40
N PRO A 129 -9.74 -0.39 1.74
CA PRO A 129 -10.61 0.76 1.57
C PRO A 129 -10.23 1.86 2.55
N VAL A 130 -9.85 3.02 2.02
CA VAL A 130 -9.61 4.24 2.81
C VAL A 130 -10.72 5.23 2.51
N GLN A 131 -11.38 5.73 3.55
CA GLN A 131 -12.54 6.60 3.43
C GLN A 131 -12.19 8.03 3.87
N ALA A 132 -12.90 9.00 3.29
CA ALA A 132 -12.86 10.40 3.66
C ALA A 132 -14.29 10.97 3.67
N PHE A 133 -14.49 12.08 4.39
CA PHE A 133 -15.73 12.85 4.26
C PHE A 133 -15.83 13.47 2.86
N HIS A 134 -17.00 13.34 2.24
CA HIS A 134 -17.29 14.02 1.00
C HIS A 134 -17.53 15.50 1.27
N LEU A 135 -16.72 16.40 0.69
CA LEU A 135 -16.84 17.84 0.92
C LEU A 135 -17.50 18.52 -0.28
N HIS A 136 -18.34 19.53 -0.01
CA HIS A 136 -18.84 20.39 -1.08
C HIS A 136 -17.72 21.25 -1.67
N ASN A 137 -16.87 21.81 -0.79
CA ASN A 137 -15.72 22.61 -1.18
C ASN A 137 -14.53 22.30 -0.27
N MET A 138 -13.33 22.16 -0.86
CA MET A 138 -12.08 21.92 -0.12
C MET A 138 -11.77 22.96 0.98
N PHE A 139 -12.23 24.21 0.80
CA PHE A 139 -12.01 25.32 1.74
C PHE A 139 -13.27 25.70 2.53
N GLN A 140 -14.11 24.72 2.85
CA GLN A 140 -15.30 24.92 3.69
C GLN A 140 -14.95 25.00 5.19
N PRO A 141 -15.90 25.44 6.05
CA PRO A 141 -15.74 25.37 7.49
C PRO A 141 -15.41 23.96 7.99
N VAL A 142 -14.54 23.88 9.01
CA VAL A 142 -14.09 22.60 9.56
C VAL A 142 -15.26 21.81 10.14
N ILE A 143 -15.45 20.58 9.65
CA ILE A 143 -16.49 19.66 10.13
C ILE A 143 -16.30 19.40 11.63
N THR A 144 -17.32 19.72 12.41
CA THR A 144 -17.35 19.44 13.85
C THR A 144 -17.81 18.02 14.14
N HIS A 145 -17.65 17.56 15.38
CA HIS A 145 -18.05 16.20 15.74
C HIS A 145 -19.54 15.91 15.52
N ASN A 146 -20.42 16.87 15.80
CA ASN A 146 -21.86 16.65 15.66
C ASN A 146 -22.26 16.60 14.18
N GLN A 147 -21.58 17.38 13.34
CA GLN A 147 -21.81 17.43 11.90
C GLN A 147 -21.32 16.20 11.14
N ARG A 148 -20.66 15.23 11.80
CA ARG A 148 -20.09 14.06 11.12
C ARG A 148 -21.11 13.20 10.38
N PHE A 149 -22.38 13.30 10.77
CA PHE A 149 -23.48 12.55 10.16
C PHE A 149 -24.14 13.33 9.02
N ASP A 150 -23.83 14.61 8.90
CA ASP A 150 -24.35 15.49 7.84
C ASP A 150 -23.55 15.32 6.53
N PHE A 151 -22.40 14.65 6.60
CA PHE A 151 -21.52 14.40 5.47
C PHE A 151 -21.43 12.91 5.16
N GLU A 152 -21.56 12.57 3.89
CA GLU A 152 -21.32 11.22 3.40
C GLU A 152 -19.84 10.85 3.49
N ARG A 153 -19.57 9.54 3.51
CA ARG A 153 -18.20 9.01 3.44
C ARG A 153 -18.01 8.28 2.12
N ILE A 154 -16.97 8.66 1.41
CA ILE A 154 -16.58 8.08 0.13
C ILE A 154 -15.10 7.69 0.15
N PRO A 155 -14.64 6.80 -0.76
CA PRO A 155 -13.22 6.48 -0.87
C PRO A 155 -12.35 7.72 -1.03
N ALA A 156 -11.25 7.80 -0.28
CA ALA A 156 -10.39 8.99 -0.21
C ALA A 156 -9.77 9.38 -1.55
N VAL A 157 -9.50 8.40 -2.42
CA VAL A 157 -9.05 8.64 -3.80
C VAL A 157 -10.15 9.31 -4.62
N LEU A 158 -11.41 8.89 -4.47
CA LEU A 158 -12.53 9.51 -5.16
C LEU A 158 -12.73 10.95 -4.69
N GLU A 159 -12.68 11.19 -3.37
CA GLU A 159 -12.77 12.55 -2.83
C GLU A 159 -11.63 13.44 -3.34
N LEU A 160 -10.39 12.93 -3.40
CA LEU A 160 -9.26 13.69 -3.92
C LEU A 160 -9.46 14.07 -5.40
N CYS A 161 -9.92 13.13 -6.23
CA CYS A 161 -10.17 13.38 -7.64
C CYS A 161 -11.35 14.35 -7.84
N TRP A 162 -12.39 14.23 -7.01
CA TRP A 162 -13.54 15.13 -7.01
C TRP A 162 -13.12 16.57 -6.71
N GLN A 163 -12.35 16.78 -5.65
CA GLN A 163 -11.81 18.10 -5.30
C GLN A 163 -10.83 18.64 -6.37
N ALA A 164 -10.27 17.75 -7.19
CA ALA A 164 -9.44 18.10 -8.34
C ALA A 164 -10.23 18.38 -9.64
N GLY A 165 -11.55 18.34 -9.60
CA GLY A 165 -12.44 18.63 -10.72
C GLY A 165 -12.69 17.46 -11.67
N ALA A 166 -12.44 16.22 -11.23
CA ALA A 166 -12.85 15.01 -11.94
C ALA A 166 -14.12 14.43 -11.31
N TYR A 167 -15.23 14.50 -12.04
CA TYR A 167 -16.53 14.01 -11.58
C TYR A 167 -16.81 12.61 -12.14
N PRO A 168 -17.17 11.61 -11.32
CA PRO A 168 -17.41 10.23 -11.74
C PRO A 168 -18.45 10.06 -12.86
N ASN A 169 -19.44 10.96 -12.95
CA ASN A 169 -20.55 10.87 -13.91
C ASN A 169 -20.33 11.67 -15.21
N ASP A 170 -19.11 12.15 -15.47
CA ASP A 170 -18.81 12.75 -16.79
C ASP A 170 -19.01 11.66 -17.88
N GLU A 171 -19.87 11.91 -18.87
CA GLU A 171 -20.14 10.99 -19.99
C GLU A 171 -18.85 10.52 -20.71
N ASN A 172 -17.81 11.36 -20.68
CA ASN A 172 -16.48 11.08 -21.23
C ASN A 172 -15.66 10.03 -20.44
N LEU A 173 -16.01 9.72 -19.19
CA LEU A 173 -15.42 8.61 -18.44
C LEU A 173 -16.13 7.30 -18.77
N SER A 174 -17.44 7.35 -19.03
CA SER A 174 -18.26 6.18 -19.41
C SER A 174 -17.96 5.65 -20.82
N SER A 175 -17.51 6.49 -21.74
CA SER A 175 -17.12 6.07 -23.10
C SER A 175 -15.87 5.18 -23.14
N SER A 176 -14.98 5.27 -22.13
CA SER A 176 -13.88 4.31 -21.94
C SER A 176 -14.34 2.95 -21.37
N ASN A 177 -15.58 2.89 -20.86
CA ASN A 177 -16.19 1.69 -20.28
C ASN A 177 -16.79 0.75 -21.34
N TRP A 178 -17.13 1.26 -22.54
CA TRP A 178 -17.70 0.44 -23.63
C TRP A 178 -16.71 -0.55 -24.25
N SER A 179 -15.40 -0.38 -24.02
CA SER A 179 -14.38 -1.38 -24.42
C SER A 179 -14.23 -2.52 -23.41
N LEU A 180 -14.72 -2.36 -22.18
CA LEU A 180 -14.68 -3.40 -21.14
C LEU A 180 -15.95 -4.27 -21.17
N GLU A 181 -17.11 -3.65 -21.44
CA GLU A 181 -18.40 -4.34 -21.56
C GLU A 181 -18.52 -5.19 -22.83
N ALA A 182 -17.89 -4.78 -23.94
CA ALA A 182 -17.88 -5.58 -25.19
C ALA A 182 -17.11 -6.92 -25.08
N ALA A 183 -16.34 -7.11 -24.01
CA ALA A 183 -15.68 -8.38 -23.68
C ALA A 183 -16.49 -9.24 -22.69
N ASN A 184 -17.57 -8.71 -22.10
CA ASN A 184 -18.30 -9.33 -20.99
C ASN A 184 -19.64 -9.97 -21.37
N ASP A 185 -20.22 -9.68 -22.55
CA ASP A 185 -21.53 -10.23 -22.95
C ASP A 185 -21.47 -11.69 -23.44
N SER A 186 -20.34 -12.38 -23.23
CA SER A 186 -20.16 -13.80 -23.57
C SER A 186 -19.82 -14.71 -22.39
N VAL A 187 -19.71 -14.20 -21.15
CA VAL A 187 -19.29 -15.04 -20.00
C VAL A 187 -20.29 -14.96 -18.83
N GLN A 188 -21.51 -15.45 -19.07
CA GLN A 188 -22.32 -16.08 -18.02
C GLN A 188 -22.11 -17.60 -18.08
N GLY A 189 -21.06 -18.06 -17.41
CA GLY A 189 -20.71 -19.46 -17.26
C GLY A 189 -19.41 -19.55 -16.50
N GLY A 190 -19.25 -20.53 -15.61
CA GLY A 190 -18.05 -20.73 -14.79
C GLY A 190 -16.80 -21.16 -15.60
N GLU A 191 -16.55 -20.53 -16.74
CA GLU A 191 -15.40 -20.82 -17.58
C GLU A 191 -14.14 -20.23 -16.96
N SER A 192 -13.18 -21.12 -16.71
CA SER A 192 -11.81 -20.76 -16.37
C SER A 192 -11.25 -19.88 -17.49
N LEU A 193 -10.79 -18.68 -17.14
CA LEU A 193 -10.05 -17.83 -18.08
C LEU A 193 -8.88 -18.61 -18.69
N SER A 194 -8.60 -18.35 -19.97
CA SER A 194 -7.42 -18.91 -20.59
C SER A 194 -6.15 -18.33 -19.93
N PRO A 195 -5.03 -19.08 -19.90
CA PRO A 195 -3.78 -18.57 -19.32
C PRO A 195 -3.29 -17.25 -19.95
N ARG A 196 -3.57 -17.03 -21.24
CA ARG A 196 -3.20 -15.80 -21.96
C ARG A 196 -4.04 -14.61 -21.49
N ASP A 197 -5.35 -14.82 -21.31
CA ASP A 197 -6.25 -13.78 -20.83
C ASP A 197 -5.95 -13.42 -19.38
N LEU A 198 -5.67 -14.42 -18.53
CA LEU A 198 -5.24 -14.19 -17.15
C LEU A 198 -3.95 -13.33 -17.09
N THR A 199 -2.99 -13.62 -17.97
CA THR A 199 -1.73 -12.85 -18.08
C THR A 199 -1.99 -11.41 -18.52
N SER A 200 -2.86 -11.21 -19.51
CA SER A 200 -3.25 -9.88 -19.99
C SER A 200 -3.91 -9.05 -18.88
N VAL A 201 -4.90 -9.64 -18.19
CA VAL A 201 -5.57 -8.99 -17.04
C VAL A 201 -4.57 -8.68 -15.94
N ALA A 202 -3.66 -9.61 -15.62
CA ALA A 202 -2.64 -9.40 -14.60
C ALA A 202 -1.71 -8.22 -14.96
N GLN A 203 -1.28 -8.12 -16.22
CA GLN A 203 -0.42 -7.04 -16.68
C GLN A 203 -1.14 -5.68 -16.65
N GLN A 204 -2.38 -5.62 -17.15
CA GLN A 204 -3.20 -4.40 -17.12
C GLN A 204 -3.46 -3.95 -15.67
N THR A 205 -3.78 -4.89 -14.78
CA THR A 205 -4.00 -4.61 -13.36
C THR A 205 -2.75 -4.04 -12.69
N LEU A 206 -1.57 -4.61 -12.99
CA LEU A 206 -0.31 -4.13 -12.43
C LEU A 206 0.02 -2.71 -12.91
N ASN A 207 -0.14 -2.46 -14.22
CA ASN A 207 0.07 -1.13 -14.80
C ASN A 207 -0.90 -0.11 -14.19
N ALA A 208 -2.17 -0.48 -14.03
CA ALA A 208 -3.18 0.37 -13.43
C ALA A 208 -2.82 0.72 -11.98
N TRP A 209 -2.33 -0.24 -11.20
CA TRP A 209 -1.87 0.04 -9.83
C TRP A 209 -0.74 1.09 -9.78
N GLU A 210 0.22 1.03 -10.71
CA GLU A 210 1.32 2.00 -10.78
C GLU A 210 0.85 3.39 -11.25
N ILE A 211 0.00 3.44 -12.28
CA ILE A 211 -0.55 4.68 -12.83
C ILE A 211 -1.41 5.38 -11.76
N LEU A 212 -2.28 4.63 -11.06
CA LEU A 212 -3.11 5.16 -9.99
C LEU A 212 -2.27 5.81 -8.90
N ARG A 213 -1.24 5.11 -8.44
CA ARG A 213 -0.35 5.61 -7.37
C ARG A 213 0.43 6.85 -7.82
N SER A 214 0.94 6.86 -9.05
CA SER A 214 1.60 8.03 -9.63
C SER A 214 0.66 9.22 -9.77
N GLY A 215 -0.58 8.99 -10.22
CA GLY A 215 -1.61 10.03 -10.33
C GLY A 215 -1.96 10.64 -8.97
N VAL A 216 -2.21 9.79 -7.96
CA VAL A 216 -2.45 10.23 -6.58
C VAL A 216 -1.26 11.03 -6.04
N GLU A 217 -0.03 10.59 -6.29
CA GLU A 217 1.19 11.32 -5.89
C GLU A 217 1.23 12.73 -6.46
N LYS A 218 0.98 12.88 -7.77
CA LYS A 218 0.93 14.17 -8.45
C LYS A 218 -0.17 15.07 -7.89
N LEU A 219 -1.34 14.52 -7.60
CA LEU A 219 -2.44 15.28 -6.99
C LEU A 219 -2.10 15.74 -5.57
N LEU A 220 -1.43 14.92 -4.76
CA LEU A 220 -1.00 15.28 -3.40
C LEU A 220 0.03 16.42 -3.36
N LEU A 221 0.69 16.76 -4.48
CA LEU A 221 1.54 17.94 -4.59
C LEU A 221 0.75 19.24 -4.67
N VAL A 222 -0.49 19.19 -5.17
CA VAL A 222 -1.33 20.37 -5.45
C VAL A 222 -2.47 20.51 -4.44
N TYR A 223 -3.05 19.39 -4.03
CA TYR A 223 -4.21 19.32 -3.15
C TYR A 223 -3.79 18.93 -1.74
N PRO A 224 -4.07 19.77 -0.73
CA PRO A 224 -3.74 19.44 0.64
C PRO A 224 -4.62 18.28 1.14
N VAL A 225 -3.98 17.19 1.55
CA VAL A 225 -4.67 16.07 2.20
C VAL A 225 -4.03 15.82 3.56
N LYS A 226 -4.88 15.55 4.56
CA LYS A 226 -4.50 15.28 5.94
C LYS A 226 -4.89 13.87 6.34
N VAL A 227 -3.99 13.21 7.04
CA VAL A 227 -4.20 11.86 7.58
C VAL A 227 -3.96 11.87 9.08
N CYS A 228 -4.66 11.01 9.81
CA CYS A 228 -4.36 10.83 11.22
C CYS A 228 -3.16 9.90 11.40
N LYS A 229 -2.20 10.26 12.26
CA LYS A 229 -1.04 9.41 12.59
C LYS A 229 -1.41 8.07 13.22
N HIS A 230 -2.56 8.00 13.88
CA HIS A 230 -2.91 6.90 14.79
C HIS A 230 -4.12 6.09 14.31
N CYS A 231 -4.84 6.54 13.29
CA CYS A 231 -5.97 5.81 12.73
C CYS A 231 -6.05 6.05 11.21
N SER A 232 -6.80 5.22 10.50
CA SER A 232 -6.96 5.28 9.04
C SER A 232 -7.85 6.42 8.53
N GLU A 233 -7.95 7.52 9.29
CA GLU A 233 -8.82 8.64 8.93
C GLU A 233 -8.10 9.59 7.98
N VAL A 234 -8.78 9.95 6.89
CA VAL A 234 -8.27 10.84 5.84
C VAL A 234 -9.24 11.99 5.61
N HIS A 235 -8.68 13.18 5.37
CA HIS A 235 -9.43 14.39 5.06
C HIS A 235 -8.76 15.12 3.90
N VAL A 236 -9.50 15.32 2.81
CA VAL A 236 -9.03 16.08 1.64
C VAL A 236 -9.31 17.57 1.88
N GLY A 237 -8.34 18.25 2.46
CA GLY A 237 -8.44 19.67 2.78
C GLY A 237 -7.27 20.17 3.64
N PRO A 238 -7.15 21.50 3.83
CA PRO A 238 -5.99 22.09 4.51
C PRO A 238 -5.97 21.84 6.03
N SER A 239 -7.14 21.73 6.67
CA SER A 239 -7.31 21.66 8.12
C SER A 239 -8.26 20.52 8.45
N GLY A 240 -7.72 19.33 8.70
CA GLY A 240 -8.52 18.13 8.98
C GLY A 240 -9.68 18.36 9.96
N HIS A 241 -10.70 17.51 9.88
CA HIS A 241 -11.92 17.69 10.66
C HIS A 241 -11.70 17.58 12.18
N LYS A 242 -12.69 18.06 12.95
CA LYS A 242 -12.74 17.99 14.41
C LYS A 242 -13.66 16.90 14.95
N ALA A 243 -14.14 16.00 14.08
CA ALA A 243 -14.87 14.84 14.55
C ALA A 243 -14.01 13.96 15.48
N ARG A 244 -14.57 13.57 16.62
CA ARG A 244 -13.91 12.78 17.65
C ARG A 244 -14.05 11.28 17.39
N LEU A 245 -13.43 10.79 16.31
CA LEU A 245 -13.57 9.41 15.83
C LEU A 245 -12.30 8.58 16.06
N CYS A 246 -11.22 9.20 16.54
CA CYS A 246 -9.96 8.52 16.74
C CYS A 246 -10.06 7.57 17.94
N GLY A 247 -10.17 6.27 17.67
CA GLY A 247 -10.34 5.24 18.70
C GLY A 247 -9.17 5.13 19.68
N VAL A 248 -7.96 5.54 19.27
CA VAL A 248 -6.74 5.47 20.09
C VAL A 248 -6.82 6.40 21.30
N PHE A 249 -7.37 7.61 21.11
CA PHE A 249 -7.38 8.65 22.14
C PHE A 249 -8.72 8.78 22.86
N LYS A 250 -9.57 7.74 22.82
CA LYS A 250 -10.92 7.81 23.38
C LYS A 250 -10.92 8.11 24.90
N TYR A 251 -9.96 7.55 25.63
CA TYR A 251 -9.85 7.67 27.09
C TYR A 251 -8.72 8.62 27.54
N GLU A 252 -8.00 9.21 26.58
CA GLU A 252 -6.95 10.19 26.87
C GLU A 252 -7.50 11.63 26.85
N SER A 253 -6.68 12.58 27.27
CA SER A 253 -7.04 14.01 27.31
C SER A 253 -7.48 14.58 25.96
N TRP A 254 -7.08 13.94 24.86
CA TRP A 254 -7.42 14.31 23.49
C TRP A 254 -8.86 13.92 23.08
N ARG A 255 -9.60 13.16 23.91
CA ARG A 255 -11.04 12.84 23.76
C ARG A 255 -11.43 12.38 22.35
N GLY A 256 -10.62 11.50 21.75
CA GLY A 256 -10.84 10.96 20.41
C GLY A 256 -10.56 11.93 19.25
N SER A 257 -9.85 13.03 19.48
CA SER A 257 -9.40 13.95 18.43
C SER A 257 -8.27 13.32 17.58
N HIS A 258 -8.13 13.78 16.34
CA HIS A 258 -7.13 13.26 15.41
C HIS A 258 -5.80 14.04 15.51
N PHE A 259 -4.70 13.31 15.31
CA PHE A 259 -3.37 13.91 15.12
C PHE A 259 -3.09 14.03 13.63
N TRP A 260 -3.40 15.20 13.05
CA TRP A 260 -3.32 15.43 11.61
C TRP A 260 -1.88 15.63 11.13
N MET A 261 -1.50 14.88 10.10
CA MET A 261 -0.24 15.01 9.36
C MET A 261 -0.50 15.19 7.87
N LYS A 262 0.52 15.59 7.11
CA LYS A 262 0.43 15.61 5.64
C LYS A 262 0.35 14.17 5.13
N ALA A 263 -0.58 13.92 4.21
CA ALA A 263 -0.73 12.61 3.58
C ALA A 263 0.39 12.31 2.57
N THR A 264 0.64 11.03 2.41
CA THR A 264 1.47 10.39 1.37
C THR A 264 0.60 9.48 0.50
N VAL A 265 1.16 8.97 -0.60
CA VAL A 265 0.44 8.05 -1.49
C VAL A 265 -0.04 6.79 -0.77
N ASP A 266 0.77 6.28 0.16
CA ASP A 266 0.46 5.07 0.93
C ASP A 266 -0.69 5.27 1.91
N ASP A 267 -1.03 6.50 2.26
CA ASP A 267 -2.17 6.77 3.13
C ASP A 267 -3.50 6.69 2.38
N LEU A 268 -3.50 6.97 1.07
CA LEU A 268 -4.71 6.92 0.22
C LEU A 268 -4.83 5.61 -0.56
N VAL A 269 -3.69 5.04 -0.97
CA VAL A 269 -3.60 3.78 -1.69
C VAL A 269 -2.61 2.86 -0.95
N PRO A 270 -3.00 2.29 0.20
CA PRO A 270 -2.08 1.55 1.05
C PRO A 270 -1.52 0.31 0.35
N PRO A 271 -0.18 0.14 0.28
CA PRO A 271 0.41 -1.07 -0.25
C PRO A 271 0.34 -2.16 0.83
N LYS A 272 -0.55 -3.13 0.65
CA LYS A 272 -0.61 -4.31 1.53
C LYS A 272 0.61 -5.18 1.34
N ILE A 273 1.57 -5.18 2.27
CA ILE A 273 2.81 -5.95 2.11
C ILE A 273 2.62 -7.42 2.51
N VAL A 274 2.88 -8.33 1.58
CA VAL A 274 2.75 -9.79 1.72
C VAL A 274 4.10 -10.48 1.59
N TRP A 275 4.17 -11.72 2.06
CA TRP A 275 5.29 -12.61 1.77
C TRP A 275 5.21 -13.10 0.32
N SER A 276 6.29 -12.91 -0.44
CA SER A 276 6.41 -13.38 -1.82
C SER A 276 7.34 -14.59 -1.86
N GLN A 277 6.82 -15.68 -2.42
CA GLN A 277 7.55 -16.92 -2.63
C GLN A 277 8.40 -16.81 -3.90
N ARG A 278 9.66 -17.21 -3.82
CA ARG A 278 10.55 -17.33 -4.99
C ARG A 278 10.41 -18.73 -5.61
N PRO A 279 10.79 -18.91 -6.89
CA PRO A 279 10.76 -20.23 -7.53
C PRO A 279 11.56 -21.33 -6.80
N LYS A 280 12.55 -20.94 -5.99
CA LYS A 280 13.40 -21.87 -5.21
C LYS A 280 12.91 -22.11 -3.78
N ASP A 281 11.91 -21.36 -3.33
CA ASP A 281 11.40 -21.46 -1.96
C ASP A 281 10.45 -22.66 -1.82
N PRO A 282 10.30 -23.24 -0.62
CA PRO A 282 9.36 -24.34 -0.39
C PRO A 282 7.92 -23.91 -0.69
N ALA A 283 7.08 -24.87 -1.11
CA ALA A 283 5.67 -24.65 -1.42
C ALA A 283 4.91 -23.91 -0.30
N VAL A 284 5.24 -24.20 0.96
CA VAL A 284 4.73 -23.51 2.14
C VAL A 284 5.88 -22.79 2.85
N LEU A 285 5.76 -21.47 3.00
CA LEU A 285 6.79 -20.66 3.67
C LEU A 285 6.81 -20.92 5.18
N VAL A 286 8.01 -21.09 5.74
CA VAL A 286 8.27 -21.43 7.14
C VAL A 286 9.24 -20.44 7.79
N ASP A 287 9.39 -20.47 9.11
CA ASP A 287 10.12 -19.43 9.84
C ASP A 287 11.62 -19.40 9.50
N GLU A 288 12.21 -20.55 9.19
CA GLU A 288 13.63 -20.74 8.86
C GLU A 288 14.05 -19.91 7.64
N GLY A 289 13.15 -19.74 6.67
CA GLY A 289 13.39 -18.98 5.45
C GLY A 289 12.97 -17.52 5.51
N ARG A 290 12.40 -17.05 6.63
CA ARG A 290 11.77 -15.73 6.77
C ARG A 290 12.67 -14.56 6.35
N ARG A 291 13.99 -14.66 6.61
CA ARG A 291 14.97 -13.63 6.21
C ARG A 291 15.28 -13.62 4.72
N PHE A 292 14.97 -14.70 4.00
CA PHE A 292 15.31 -14.90 2.59
C PHE A 292 14.12 -14.65 1.65
N TYR A 293 12.89 -14.79 2.14
CA TYR A 293 11.69 -14.52 1.34
C TYR A 293 11.53 -13.05 0.98
N GLY A 294 10.90 -12.82 -0.16
CA GLY A 294 10.54 -11.48 -0.62
C GLY A 294 9.38 -10.90 0.21
N ARG A 295 9.31 -9.58 0.27
CA ARG A 295 8.17 -8.85 0.84
C ARG A 295 7.74 -7.76 -0.13
N VAL A 296 6.54 -7.89 -0.68
CA VAL A 296 6.07 -7.04 -1.78
C VAL A 296 4.62 -6.61 -1.58
N PRO A 297 4.13 -5.58 -2.29
CA PRO A 297 2.70 -5.27 -2.31
C PRO A 297 1.86 -6.44 -2.84
N ALA A 298 0.70 -6.67 -2.24
CA ALA A 298 -0.20 -7.78 -2.56
C ALA A 298 -0.63 -7.77 -4.03
N VAL A 299 -0.99 -6.59 -4.56
CA VAL A 299 -1.34 -6.42 -5.98
C VAL A 299 -0.22 -6.90 -6.89
N LEU A 300 1.04 -6.62 -6.53
CA LEU A 300 2.20 -7.03 -7.31
C LEU A 300 2.42 -8.54 -7.27
N ASP A 301 2.31 -9.18 -6.10
CA ASP A 301 2.43 -10.64 -5.98
C ASP A 301 1.28 -11.36 -6.70
N LEU A 302 0.06 -10.84 -6.61
CA LEU A 302 -1.12 -11.34 -7.30
C LEU A 302 -0.93 -11.30 -8.81
N CYS A 303 -0.60 -10.13 -9.37
CA CYS A 303 -0.38 -10.00 -10.80
C CYS A 303 0.81 -10.86 -11.27
N SER A 304 1.88 -10.95 -10.47
CA SER A 304 3.01 -11.82 -10.81
C SER A 304 2.61 -13.29 -10.90
N LYS A 305 1.71 -13.77 -10.03
CA LYS A 305 1.17 -15.13 -10.07
C LYS A 305 0.18 -15.33 -11.23
N GLY A 306 -0.49 -14.25 -11.65
CA GLY A 306 -1.28 -14.22 -12.87
C GLY A 306 -0.46 -14.17 -14.16
N GLY A 307 0.87 -14.13 -14.10
CA GLY A 307 1.76 -14.13 -15.27
C GLY A 307 2.28 -12.76 -15.69
N ALA A 308 1.93 -11.68 -14.97
CA ALA A 308 2.41 -10.34 -15.31
C ALA A 308 3.94 -10.21 -15.15
N LEU A 309 4.55 -9.46 -16.07
CA LEU A 309 5.94 -9.08 -16.01
C LEU A 309 6.12 -7.96 -14.98
N VAL A 310 6.77 -8.29 -13.87
CA VAL A 310 7.01 -7.34 -12.79
C VAL A 310 8.16 -6.39 -13.14
N PRO A 311 7.98 -5.06 -13.01
CA PRO A 311 9.03 -4.09 -13.24
C PRO A 311 10.27 -4.30 -12.37
N ALA A 312 11.46 -4.05 -12.93
CA ALA A 312 12.74 -4.31 -12.28
C ALA A 312 12.95 -3.58 -10.94
N LYS A 313 12.27 -2.43 -10.73
CA LYS A 313 12.33 -1.67 -9.47
C LYS A 313 11.86 -2.47 -8.23
N TYR A 314 11.09 -3.55 -8.44
CA TYR A 314 10.63 -4.43 -7.35
C TYR A 314 11.52 -5.66 -7.13
N ASN A 315 12.58 -5.85 -7.92
CA ASN A 315 13.44 -7.03 -7.81
C ASN A 315 14.11 -7.16 -6.43
N CYS A 316 14.46 -6.04 -5.80
CA CYS A 316 15.01 -6.02 -4.44
C CYS A 316 13.99 -6.53 -3.41
N MET A 317 12.72 -6.11 -3.54
CA MET A 317 11.62 -6.52 -2.67
C MET A 317 11.26 -7.99 -2.87
N LYS A 318 11.26 -8.48 -4.12
CA LYS A 318 11.05 -9.90 -4.47
C LYS A 318 12.24 -10.80 -4.12
N LYS A 319 13.42 -10.24 -3.90
CA LYS A 319 14.68 -10.97 -3.68
C LYS A 319 14.94 -12.05 -4.75
N VAL A 320 14.72 -11.70 -6.03
CA VAL A 320 14.82 -12.64 -7.17
C VAL A 320 16.18 -13.36 -7.21
N LYS A 321 17.26 -12.65 -6.91
CA LYS A 321 18.64 -13.17 -6.86
C LYS A 321 19.14 -13.47 -5.43
N GLY A 322 18.28 -13.41 -4.42
CA GLY A 322 18.69 -13.61 -3.03
C GLY A 322 19.15 -15.06 -2.79
N SER A 323 20.09 -15.25 -1.86
CA SER A 323 20.57 -16.58 -1.45
C SER A 323 19.40 -17.48 -1.00
N SER A 324 19.53 -18.78 -1.24
CA SER A 324 18.64 -19.79 -0.65
C SER A 324 18.82 -19.78 0.86
N GLY A 325 17.74 -20.02 1.60
CA GLY A 325 17.83 -20.26 3.05
C GLY A 325 18.57 -21.57 3.34
N PRO A 326 18.89 -21.85 4.62
CA PRO A 326 19.49 -23.13 5.00
C PRO A 326 18.60 -24.28 4.51
N VAL A 327 19.19 -25.22 3.77
CA VAL A 327 18.50 -26.41 3.28
C VAL A 327 18.07 -27.23 4.50
N ASN A 328 16.76 -27.49 4.62
CA ASN A 328 16.24 -28.32 5.70
C ASN A 328 16.64 -29.78 5.41
N ASN A 329 17.66 -30.28 6.12
CA ASN A 329 18.27 -31.60 5.89
C ASN A 329 17.30 -32.78 6.10
N GLU A 330 16.10 -32.56 6.62
CA GLU A 330 15.07 -33.60 6.75
C GLU A 330 14.52 -34.09 5.39
N ILE A 331 14.49 -33.24 4.36
CA ILE A 331 14.06 -33.64 3.02
C ILE A 331 15.10 -34.56 2.38
N ARG A 332 16.39 -34.33 2.65
CA ARG A 332 17.49 -35.18 2.15
C ARG A 332 17.47 -36.57 2.78
N LYS A 333 17.03 -36.70 4.05
CA LYS A 333 16.88 -38.00 4.71
C LYS A 333 15.80 -38.87 4.07
N ARG A 334 14.64 -38.29 3.67
CA ARG A 334 13.58 -39.04 2.97
C ARG A 334 13.98 -39.50 1.57
N THR A 335 14.82 -38.74 0.86
CA THR A 335 15.32 -39.14 -0.46
C THR A 335 16.43 -40.20 -0.38
N ILE A 336 17.17 -40.26 0.75
CA ILE A 336 18.20 -41.27 0.99
C ILE A 336 17.59 -42.57 1.54
N GLU A 337 16.57 -42.51 2.40
CA GLU A 337 15.91 -43.72 2.95
C GLU A 337 15.10 -44.52 1.92
N LEU A 338 14.70 -43.91 0.79
CA LEU A 338 13.96 -44.61 -0.27
C LEU A 338 14.87 -45.27 -1.32
N ASN A 339 16.18 -45.01 -1.29
CA ASN A 339 17.15 -45.63 -2.18
C ASN A 339 18.28 -46.21 -1.34
N PHE A 340 18.14 -47.45 -0.86
CA PHE A 340 19.21 -48.47 -0.72
C PHE A 340 18.70 -49.64 0.15
N PRO A 341 18.37 -50.82 -0.42
CA PRO A 341 18.50 -52.06 0.30
C PRO A 341 19.99 -52.49 0.28
N GLY A 342 20.55 -52.57 1.49
CA GLY A 342 21.73 -53.34 1.91
C GLY A 342 22.86 -53.62 0.91
N GLN A 343 24.03 -53.04 1.17
CA GLN A 343 25.27 -53.81 1.29
C GLN A 343 26.29 -53.02 2.12
N HIS A 344 26.75 -53.68 3.18
CA HIS A 344 27.73 -53.19 4.14
C HIS A 344 29.12 -53.32 3.52
N VAL A 345 29.90 -52.23 3.45
CA VAL A 345 31.35 -52.31 3.18
C VAL A 345 32.07 -51.46 4.21
N ASP A 346 33.01 -52.10 4.89
CA ASP A 346 33.78 -51.61 6.02
C ASP A 346 34.83 -50.58 5.57
N LEU A 347 34.74 -49.37 6.14
CA LEU A 347 35.54 -48.19 5.76
C LEU A 347 36.94 -48.18 6.39
N GLN A 348 37.31 -49.17 7.19
CA GLN A 348 38.66 -49.27 7.77
C GLN A 348 39.72 -49.80 6.80
N ALA A 349 39.35 -50.49 5.71
CA ALA A 349 40.32 -51.06 4.76
C ALA A 349 40.86 -50.05 3.71
N TRP A 350 40.26 -48.86 3.58
CA TRP A 350 40.65 -47.86 2.56
C TRP A 350 41.61 -46.78 3.07
N LEU A 351 41.78 -46.63 4.39
CA LEU A 351 42.61 -45.58 4.98
C LEU A 351 44.09 -45.99 5.18
N GLU A 352 44.42 -47.27 5.00
CA GLU A 352 45.79 -47.78 5.21
C GLU A 352 46.61 -47.95 3.91
N SER A 353 46.04 -47.67 2.73
CA SER A 353 46.74 -47.94 1.45
C SER A 353 47.44 -46.73 0.79
N GLU A 354 47.39 -45.52 1.33
CA GLU A 354 47.97 -44.32 0.66
C GLU A 354 49.06 -43.57 1.45
N TYR A 355 49.62 -44.15 2.52
CA TYR A 355 50.83 -43.61 3.16
C TYR A 355 51.90 -44.70 3.35
N SER A 356 52.56 -45.10 2.26
CA SER A 356 53.90 -45.70 2.32
C SER A 356 54.68 -45.53 1.03
N VAL A 357 55.94 -45.12 1.22
CA VAL A 357 57.07 -45.02 0.26
C VAL A 357 57.05 -43.76 -0.61
N GLY A 358 57.91 -42.74 -0.46
CA GLY A 358 59.19 -42.64 0.24
C GLY A 358 60.38 -42.84 -0.71
N LYS A 359 60.82 -41.78 -1.40
CA LYS A 359 62.23 -41.39 -1.68
C LYS A 359 62.30 -40.18 -2.60
#